data_AF-A0A8H6NXZ0-F1
#
_entry.id   AF-A0A8H6NXZ0-F1
#
_cell.length_a   1.000
_cell.length_b   1.000
_cell.length_c   1.000
_cell.angle_alpha   90.00
_cell.angle_beta   90.00
_cell.angle_gamma   90.00
#
_symmetry.space_group_name_H-M   'P 1'
#
loop_
_entity.id
_entity.type
_entity.pdbx_description
1 polymer ?
#
loop_
_entity_poly.entity_id
_entity_poly.type
_entity_poly.pdbx_seq_one_letter_code
_entity_poly.pdbx_strand_id
1 'polypeptide(L)'
;MSAVHHLPAVAFRKPPIWADNRQALCDALTYYKAHEGSFYTKDGIVMGVLVGKQTSVRDILSNEVIVTAVGGSRKLDENGNRVRGEELTKRTISILEACKSTMKRMLPVGVILGDGYPTLSVEVEHIYNVLAFFTITDVWSERDENGVRFFKIRLEKIDRSTPSWWQPEDQNDIQQLSFASHRAVPMAWCVMCEKGSKTIFSCGWICLNEDCDDFFHLPTGVSCDDLTYSEEYLQERTAHLVPIQPLTPRLPDATVDGFLGTEKAMRIGIVCPQCGGCSRRKCWKRWICENPDCSYVLDGRPRPYPLSVVIAEEAAQTQKSSFTTLTVAEGIPMATSRVNGYTIDQYLLPDPNDAGAVFGSVTVFRSGTKINAEAGGANDMWNQMQEETIKDFGLRRQPVVHPGLPREKLTRNFLQNWGAPYKFAVAVASKSFREAPPCIISALKRMQWAGRIAVAKTNETFKSHTQDADEGSDVVPVDLGSEEPTDFNELLSLGYMEGDRISVRYSPSATQAFLANSL
;
A
#
# COMPACT_ATOMS: atom_id res chain seq x y z
N MET A 1 17.44 45.30 -0.63
CA MET A 1 17.91 44.77 -1.93
C MET A 1 16.77 43.97 -2.53
N SER A 2 16.32 44.35 -3.73
CA SER A 2 15.17 43.74 -4.39
C SER A 2 15.45 42.27 -4.71
N ALA A 3 14.61 41.36 -4.23
CA ALA A 3 14.70 39.94 -4.59
C ALA A 3 14.32 39.81 -6.06
N VAL A 4 15.31 39.66 -6.93
CA VAL A 4 15.07 39.22 -8.30
C VAL A 4 14.57 37.78 -8.19
N HIS A 5 13.25 37.60 -8.28
CA HIS A 5 12.66 36.29 -8.51
C HIS A 5 13.09 35.83 -9.90
N HIS A 6 14.23 35.15 -9.98
CA HIS A 6 14.58 34.38 -11.15
C HIS A 6 13.52 33.30 -11.32
N LEU A 7 12.79 33.35 -12.45
CA LEU A 7 11.90 32.27 -12.84
C LEU A 7 12.72 30.98 -12.94
N PRO A 8 12.19 29.84 -12.46
CA PRO A 8 12.89 28.56 -12.58
C PRO A 8 13.15 28.23 -14.04
N ALA A 9 14.32 27.65 -14.33
CA ALA A 9 14.70 27.26 -15.67
C ALA A 9 13.89 26.06 -16.17
N VAL A 10 13.86 25.87 -17.47
CA VAL A 10 13.30 24.63 -18.06
C VAL A 10 14.29 23.49 -17.83
N ALA A 11 13.78 22.35 -17.37
CA ALA A 11 14.57 21.14 -17.19
C ALA A 11 15.06 20.59 -18.55
N PHE A 12 16.29 20.10 -18.60
CA PHE A 12 16.95 19.57 -19.79
C PHE A 12 16.12 18.51 -20.51
N ARG A 13 15.43 17.65 -19.75
CA ARG A 13 14.50 16.64 -20.27
C ARG A 13 13.35 16.41 -19.30
N LYS A 14 12.29 15.78 -19.79
CA LYS A 14 11.22 15.26 -18.94
C LYS A 14 11.73 14.13 -18.03
N PRO A 15 11.20 14.00 -16.81
CA PRO A 15 11.52 12.89 -15.93
C PRO A 15 11.16 11.54 -16.58
N PRO A 16 12.03 10.52 -16.50
CA PRO A 16 11.76 9.22 -17.12
C PRO A 16 10.61 8.47 -16.45
N ILE A 17 10.35 8.76 -15.17
CA ILE A 17 9.26 8.19 -14.39
C ILE A 17 8.72 9.26 -13.45
N TRP A 18 7.41 9.38 -13.38
CA TRP A 18 6.75 10.36 -12.51
C TRP A 18 5.42 9.83 -11.96
N ALA A 19 4.86 10.51 -10.96
CA ALA A 19 3.54 10.22 -10.43
C ALA A 19 2.93 11.45 -9.74
N ASP A 20 1.62 11.66 -9.89
CA ASP A 20 0.88 12.65 -9.11
C ASP A 20 0.18 12.05 -7.88
N ASN A 21 0.30 10.74 -7.71
CA ASN A 21 -0.24 10.03 -6.56
C ASN A 21 0.83 9.17 -5.89
N ARG A 22 0.93 9.28 -4.56
CA ARG A 22 1.92 8.57 -3.75
C ARG A 22 1.71 7.05 -3.77
N GLN A 23 0.47 6.57 -3.78
CA GLN A 23 0.19 5.15 -3.92
C GLN A 23 0.55 4.66 -5.33
N ALA A 24 0.36 5.44 -6.39
CA ALA A 24 0.75 5.04 -7.74
C ALA A 24 2.27 4.83 -7.87
N LEU A 25 3.05 5.78 -7.33
CA LEU A 25 4.50 5.66 -7.21
C LEU A 25 4.90 4.39 -6.44
N CYS A 26 4.32 4.17 -5.26
CA CYS A 26 4.62 3.01 -4.44
C CYS A 26 4.13 1.69 -5.04
N ASP A 27 3.01 1.66 -5.76
CA ASP A 27 2.50 0.44 -6.38
C ASP A 27 3.40 0.05 -7.58
N ALA A 28 3.88 1.03 -8.36
CA ALA A 28 4.67 0.83 -9.57
C ALA A 28 6.15 0.52 -9.31
N LEU A 29 6.83 1.26 -8.43
CA LEU A 29 8.29 1.13 -8.27
C LEU A 29 8.68 -0.07 -7.40
N THR A 30 9.67 -0.86 -7.83
CA THR A 30 10.18 -2.01 -7.06
C THR A 30 11.05 -1.60 -5.86
N TYR A 31 11.69 -0.44 -5.96
CA TYR A 31 12.64 0.09 -5.00
C TYR A 31 12.07 1.18 -4.08
N TYR A 32 10.75 1.42 -4.11
CA TYR A 32 10.12 2.42 -3.24
C TYR A 32 8.70 2.06 -2.84
N LYS A 33 8.48 1.61 -1.59
CA LYS A 33 7.16 1.26 -1.04
C LYS A 33 6.78 2.06 0.23
N ALA A 34 7.43 3.21 0.46
CA ALA A 34 7.16 4.05 1.63
C ALA A 34 6.00 5.04 1.34
N HIS A 35 4.77 4.67 1.72
CA HIS A 35 3.58 5.49 1.50
C HIS A 35 3.54 6.80 2.32
N GLU A 36 4.29 6.87 3.42
CA GLU A 36 4.23 8.00 4.37
C GLU A 36 5.61 8.48 4.85
N GLY A 37 6.70 7.80 4.45
CA GLY A 37 8.05 8.10 4.90
C GLY A 37 8.97 8.46 3.73
N SER A 38 10.04 9.19 3.99
CA SER A 38 11.05 9.53 2.96
C SER A 38 11.89 8.31 2.58
N PHE A 39 12.26 7.48 3.54
CA PHE A 39 13.10 6.31 3.33
C PHE A 39 12.26 5.04 3.20
N TYR A 40 12.54 4.25 2.16
CA TYR A 40 12.07 2.88 2.05
C TYR A 40 13.23 1.92 2.33
N THR A 41 13.10 1.19 3.43
CA THR A 41 14.04 0.13 3.82
C THR A 41 13.40 -1.25 3.67
N LYS A 42 14.23 -2.23 3.30
CA LYS A 42 13.84 -3.64 3.22
C LYS A 42 15.06 -4.47 3.58
N ASP A 43 14.89 -5.51 4.41
CA ASP A 43 15.96 -6.46 4.75
C ASP A 43 17.26 -5.78 5.23
N GLY A 44 17.13 -4.72 6.04
CA GLY A 44 18.27 -3.98 6.60
C GLY A 44 19.05 -3.12 5.61
N ILE A 45 18.50 -2.82 4.43
CA ILE A 45 19.08 -1.90 3.44
C ILE A 45 18.08 -0.83 3.00
N VAL A 46 18.58 0.29 2.49
CA VAL A 46 17.81 1.37 1.86
C VAL A 46 17.66 1.02 0.38
N MET A 47 16.41 0.95 -0.07
CA MET A 47 16.09 0.67 -1.48
C MET A 47 15.77 1.97 -2.23
N GLY A 48 15.17 2.95 -1.55
CA GLY A 48 14.82 4.23 -2.17
C GLY A 48 14.59 5.35 -1.18
N VAL A 49 14.80 6.58 -1.65
CA VAL A 49 14.73 7.81 -0.86
C VAL A 49 13.90 8.84 -1.61
N LEU A 50 12.99 9.49 -0.89
CA LEU A 50 12.23 10.63 -1.38
C LEU A 50 12.71 11.89 -0.67
N VAL A 51 13.21 12.85 -1.46
CA VAL A 51 13.56 14.21 -1.04
C VAL A 51 12.46 15.17 -1.51
N GLY A 52 12.00 16.09 -0.69
CA GLY A 52 10.89 16.99 -1.05
C GLY A 52 10.95 18.30 -0.25
N LYS A 53 9.83 19.01 -0.17
CA LYS A 53 9.73 20.34 0.47
C LYS A 53 10.36 20.48 1.87
N GLN A 54 10.38 19.42 2.68
CA GLN A 54 10.97 19.45 4.02
C GLN A 54 12.47 19.14 3.97
N THR A 55 13.28 20.15 3.73
CA THR A 55 14.75 20.06 3.83
C THR A 55 15.23 20.19 5.27
N SER A 56 16.50 19.84 5.48
CA SER A 56 17.28 20.17 6.68
C SER A 56 18.31 21.25 6.33
N VAL A 57 18.86 21.89 7.38
CA VAL A 57 20.05 22.77 7.24
C VAL A 57 21.13 22.07 6.42
N ARG A 58 21.75 22.79 5.47
CA ARG A 58 22.76 22.26 4.54
C ARG A 58 22.30 21.08 3.67
N ASP A 59 21.02 20.91 3.38
CA ASP A 59 20.63 19.95 2.34
C ASP A 59 21.05 20.48 0.96
N ILE A 60 21.57 19.59 0.12
CA ILE A 60 21.99 19.91 -1.25
C ILE A 60 21.30 18.92 -2.20
N LEU A 61 20.73 19.47 -3.26
CA LEU A 61 20.35 18.73 -4.45
C LEU A 61 21.09 19.32 -5.63
N SER A 62 22.12 18.61 -6.09
CA SER A 62 22.83 18.95 -7.31
C SER A 62 22.52 17.95 -8.42
N ASN A 63 23.22 18.08 -9.54
CA ASN A 63 23.08 17.24 -10.70
C ASN A 63 23.52 15.79 -10.47
N GLU A 64 24.52 15.58 -9.62
CA GLU A 64 25.13 14.25 -9.41
C GLU A 64 25.29 13.90 -7.94
N VAL A 65 25.29 14.89 -7.05
CA VAL A 65 25.46 14.71 -5.60
C VAL A 65 24.24 15.24 -4.88
N ILE A 66 23.71 14.44 -3.96
CA ILE A 66 22.65 14.84 -3.05
C ILE A 66 23.15 14.67 -1.63
N VAL A 67 23.03 15.71 -0.82
CA VAL A 67 23.25 15.63 0.63
C VAL A 67 21.92 15.89 1.31
N THR A 68 21.45 14.93 2.10
CA THR A 68 20.15 15.05 2.78
C THR A 68 20.17 14.43 4.16
N ALA A 69 19.34 14.95 5.05
CA ALA A 69 19.20 14.40 6.39
C ALA A 69 18.47 13.05 6.39
N VAL A 70 18.90 12.14 7.27
CA VAL A 70 18.13 10.94 7.58
C VAL A 70 16.85 11.35 8.29
N GLY A 71 15.71 10.97 7.72
CA GLY A 71 14.39 11.32 8.23
C GLY A 71 14.05 10.60 9.54
N GLY A 72 13.16 11.20 10.33
CA GLY A 72 12.76 10.72 11.65
C GLY A 72 12.95 11.77 12.73
N SER A 73 12.59 11.44 13.97
CA SER A 73 12.80 12.31 15.16
C SER A 73 12.36 13.76 14.97
N ARG A 74 11.19 13.99 14.36
CA ARG A 74 10.56 15.31 14.36
C ARG A 74 9.31 15.28 15.26
N LYS A 75 9.17 16.31 16.10
CA LYS A 75 8.00 16.56 16.97
C LYS A 75 7.29 17.82 16.49
N LEU A 76 6.03 18.00 16.88
CA LEU A 76 5.35 19.29 16.70
C LEU A 76 5.80 20.21 17.83
N ASP A 77 6.16 21.45 17.51
CA ASP A 77 6.32 22.52 18.50
C ASP A 77 4.95 23.09 18.92
N GLU A 78 4.95 24.04 19.83
CA GLU A 78 3.74 24.73 20.34
C GLU A 78 2.96 25.46 19.23
N ASN A 79 3.63 25.81 18.14
CA ASN A 79 3.07 26.49 16.98
C ASN A 79 2.59 25.51 15.90
N GLY A 80 2.69 24.20 16.14
CA GLY A 80 2.31 23.16 15.17
C GLY A 80 3.33 22.94 14.04
N ASN A 81 4.53 23.52 14.13
CA ASN A 81 5.61 23.27 13.19
C ASN A 81 6.35 21.99 13.54
N ARG A 82 6.84 21.27 12.52
CA ARG A 82 7.64 20.06 12.73
C ARG A 82 9.11 20.40 13.01
N VAL A 83 9.47 20.47 14.27
CA VAL A 83 10.84 20.68 14.75
C VAL A 83 11.55 19.36 15.05
N ARG A 84 12.88 19.39 15.10
CA ARG A 84 13.68 18.20 15.45
C ARG A 84 13.53 17.89 16.95
N GLY A 85 13.42 16.61 17.28
CA GLY A 85 13.46 16.12 18.65
C GLY A 85 14.88 15.77 19.05
N GLU A 86 15.21 15.98 20.31
CA GLU A 86 16.53 15.69 20.90
C GLU A 86 16.84 14.19 20.91
N GLU A 87 15.82 13.35 21.08
CA GLU A 87 15.98 11.89 21.11
C GLU A 87 15.80 11.24 19.73
N LEU A 88 16.71 10.31 19.44
CA LEU A 88 16.61 9.45 18.28
C LEU A 88 15.52 8.40 18.50
N THR A 89 14.54 8.36 17.61
CA THR A 89 13.54 7.29 17.66
C THR A 89 14.15 5.96 17.22
N LYS A 90 13.62 4.83 17.71
CA LYS A 90 13.98 3.48 17.22
C LYS A 90 13.92 3.37 15.69
N ARG A 91 12.95 4.05 15.07
CA ARG A 91 12.82 4.11 13.61
C ARG A 91 13.98 4.83 12.95
N THR A 92 14.41 5.97 13.49
CA THR A 92 15.56 6.73 12.98
C THR A 92 16.83 5.88 13.04
N ILE A 93 17.07 5.19 14.16
CA ILE A 93 18.22 4.31 14.35
C ILE A 93 18.22 3.17 13.31
N SER A 94 17.09 2.50 13.12
CA SER A 94 16.96 1.44 12.12
C SER A 94 17.22 1.93 10.68
N ILE A 95 16.77 3.14 10.32
CA ILE A 95 17.07 3.73 9.01
C ILE A 95 18.56 4.03 8.90
N LEU A 96 19.19 4.56 9.94
CA LEU A 96 20.63 4.86 9.97
C LEU A 96 21.47 3.59 9.78
N GLU A 97 21.14 2.51 10.48
CA GLU A 97 21.79 1.20 10.30
C GLU A 97 21.63 0.69 8.86
N ALA A 98 20.43 0.87 8.28
CA ALA A 98 20.20 0.52 6.88
C ALA A 98 21.04 1.38 5.92
N CYS A 99 21.19 2.69 6.18
CA CYS A 99 22.06 3.56 5.40
C CYS A 99 23.53 3.07 5.45
N LYS A 100 24.04 2.77 6.67
CA LYS A 100 25.40 2.26 6.87
C LYS A 100 25.64 0.92 6.14
N SER A 101 24.67 0.01 6.23
CA SER A 101 24.70 -1.30 5.53
C SER A 101 24.70 -1.13 4.00
N THR A 102 23.85 -0.24 3.49
CA THR A 102 23.72 0.06 2.05
C THR A 102 24.99 0.70 1.50
N MET A 103 25.56 1.67 2.24
CA MET A 103 26.83 2.33 1.93
C MET A 103 27.97 1.31 1.85
N LYS A 104 28.14 0.47 2.89
CA LYS A 104 29.21 -0.55 2.94
C LYS A 104 29.15 -1.53 1.76
N ARG A 105 27.95 -1.81 1.27
CA ARG A 105 27.70 -2.73 0.15
C ARG A 105 27.62 -2.03 -1.22
N MET A 106 27.72 -0.70 -1.25
CA MET A 106 27.58 0.15 -2.44
C MET A 106 26.33 -0.18 -3.27
N LEU A 107 25.19 -0.38 -2.59
CA LEU A 107 23.96 -0.79 -3.25
C LEU A 107 23.22 0.40 -3.88
N PRO A 108 22.55 0.20 -5.03
CA PRO A 108 21.77 1.23 -5.67
C PRO A 108 20.52 1.60 -4.86
N VAL A 109 20.30 2.91 -4.74
CA VAL A 109 19.17 3.56 -4.06
C VAL A 109 18.43 4.40 -5.08
N GLY A 110 17.15 4.09 -5.33
CA GLY A 110 16.32 4.91 -6.21
C GLY A 110 15.94 6.22 -5.53
N VAL A 111 16.32 7.36 -6.11
CA VAL A 111 16.02 8.68 -5.54
C VAL A 111 14.86 9.33 -6.28
N ILE A 112 13.94 9.89 -5.51
CA ILE A 112 12.69 10.50 -5.97
C ILE A 112 12.64 11.93 -5.45
N LEU A 113 12.40 12.87 -6.35
CA LEU A 113 12.14 14.26 -6.06
C LEU A 113 10.63 14.46 -5.87
N GLY A 114 10.24 14.94 -4.71
CA GLY A 114 8.90 15.43 -4.42
C GLY A 114 8.75 16.90 -4.80
N ASP A 115 7.50 17.36 -4.81
CA ASP A 115 7.12 18.74 -5.06
C ASP A 115 7.73 19.73 -4.07
N GLY A 116 7.99 20.95 -4.57
CA GLY A 116 8.36 22.10 -3.77
C GLY A 116 9.71 21.99 -3.06
N TYR A 117 10.68 21.27 -3.62
CA TYR A 117 12.04 21.25 -3.09
C TYR A 117 12.66 22.67 -3.15
N PRO A 118 13.08 23.29 -2.03
CA PRO A 118 13.34 24.74 -1.98
C PRO A 118 14.46 25.27 -2.88
N THR A 119 15.49 24.46 -3.15
CA THR A 119 16.69 24.89 -3.91
C THR A 119 16.73 24.32 -5.32
N LEU A 120 15.63 23.76 -5.81
CA LEU A 120 15.53 23.26 -7.17
C LEU A 120 15.49 24.45 -8.15
N SER A 121 16.40 24.45 -9.12
CA SER A 121 16.53 25.51 -10.12
C SER A 121 15.68 25.31 -11.38
N VAL A 122 14.98 24.16 -11.49
CA VAL A 122 14.17 23.80 -12.65
C VAL A 122 12.71 23.61 -12.29
N GLU A 123 11.82 23.85 -13.25
CA GLU A 123 10.40 23.54 -13.11
C GLU A 123 10.14 22.02 -13.17
N VAL A 124 9.25 21.53 -12.30
CA VAL A 124 8.80 20.14 -12.27
C VAL A 124 7.29 20.08 -12.36
N GLU A 125 6.80 19.38 -13.39
CA GLU A 125 5.37 19.30 -13.71
C GLU A 125 4.59 18.41 -12.74
N HIS A 126 5.21 17.31 -12.28
CA HIS A 126 4.55 16.30 -11.47
C HIS A 126 4.95 16.33 -10.00
N ILE A 127 4.10 15.79 -9.14
CA ILE A 127 4.32 15.81 -7.68
C ILE A 127 5.51 14.94 -7.26
N TYR A 128 5.72 13.81 -7.94
CA TYR A 128 6.85 12.91 -7.70
C TYR A 128 7.57 12.61 -9.00
N ASN A 129 8.87 12.83 -9.03
CA ASN A 129 9.72 12.65 -10.22
C ASN A 129 10.92 11.78 -9.85
N VAL A 130 11.11 10.66 -10.52
CA VAL A 130 12.28 9.80 -10.27
C VAL A 130 13.52 10.46 -10.87
N LEU A 131 14.54 10.66 -10.05
CA LEU A 131 15.82 11.23 -10.48
C LEU A 131 16.64 10.16 -11.21
N ALA A 132 17.25 9.24 -10.45
CA ALA A 132 18.09 8.16 -10.94
C ALA A 132 18.35 7.14 -9.81
N PHE A 133 19.16 6.13 -10.08
CA PHE A 133 19.84 5.39 -9.03
C PHE A 133 21.08 6.14 -8.55
N PHE A 134 21.21 6.21 -7.22
CA PHE A 134 22.35 6.77 -6.51
C PHE A 134 22.96 5.68 -5.62
N THR A 135 24.17 5.89 -5.13
CA THR A 135 24.73 5.12 -4.01
C THR A 135 24.99 6.02 -2.83
N ILE A 136 24.90 5.48 -1.62
CA ILE A 136 25.31 6.21 -0.42
C ILE A 136 26.82 6.11 -0.30
N THR A 137 27.53 7.24 -0.30
CA THR A 137 28.99 7.28 -0.15
C THR A 137 29.44 7.61 1.26
N ASP A 138 28.64 8.41 1.98
CA ASP A 138 28.99 8.87 3.31
C ASP A 138 27.74 8.93 4.19
N VAL A 139 27.92 8.59 5.46
CA VAL A 139 26.92 8.70 6.52
C VAL A 139 27.61 9.31 7.74
N TRP A 140 27.14 10.45 8.21
CA TRP A 140 27.76 11.14 9.35
C TRP A 140 26.73 11.84 10.24
N SER A 141 27.19 12.34 11.37
CA SER A 141 26.42 13.05 12.38
C SER A 141 26.80 14.53 12.38
N GLU A 142 25.80 15.42 12.47
CA GLU A 142 25.96 16.88 12.60
C GLU A 142 25.16 17.39 13.79
N ARG A 143 25.40 18.65 14.18
CA ARG A 143 24.51 19.43 15.05
C ARG A 143 23.87 20.58 14.28
N ASP A 144 22.66 20.97 14.67
CA ASP A 144 22.05 22.22 14.22
C ASP A 144 22.45 23.40 15.13
N GLU A 145 21.91 24.57 14.85
CA GLU A 145 22.13 25.81 15.61
C GLU A 145 21.80 25.68 17.11
N ASN A 146 20.87 24.77 17.45
CA ASN A 146 20.44 24.50 18.82
C ASN A 146 21.26 23.39 19.48
N GLY A 147 22.31 22.90 18.81
CA GLY A 147 23.13 21.78 19.28
C GLY A 147 22.45 20.42 19.14
N VAL A 148 21.27 20.33 18.54
CA VAL A 148 20.53 19.08 18.41
C VAL A 148 21.18 18.23 17.32
N ARG A 149 21.48 16.97 17.67
CA ARG A 149 22.16 16.02 16.80
C ARG A 149 21.24 15.47 15.72
N PHE A 150 21.77 15.30 14.52
CA PHE A 150 21.11 14.58 13.44
C PHE A 150 22.08 13.93 12.46
N PHE A 151 21.56 13.03 11.62
CA PHE A 151 22.38 12.31 10.64
C PHE A 151 22.14 12.81 9.24
N LYS A 152 23.21 12.77 8.45
CA LYS A 152 23.24 13.11 7.03
C LYS A 152 23.71 11.91 6.23
N ILE A 153 23.26 11.86 4.99
CA ILE A 153 23.81 10.98 3.97
C ILE A 153 24.22 11.79 2.76
N ARG A 154 25.29 11.34 2.10
CA ARG A 154 25.69 11.79 0.77
C ARG A 154 25.40 10.69 -0.23
N LEU A 155 24.74 11.06 -1.30
CA LEU A 155 24.31 10.21 -2.39
C LEU A 155 25.02 10.66 -3.67
N GLU A 156 25.64 9.73 -4.38
CA GLU A 156 26.24 9.97 -5.71
C GLU A 156 25.44 9.26 -6.80
N LYS A 157 25.11 9.97 -7.89
CA LYS A 157 24.46 9.40 -9.07
C LYS A 157 25.36 8.32 -9.67
N ILE A 158 24.80 7.13 -9.88
CA ILE A 158 25.60 5.99 -10.37
C ILE A 158 25.90 6.16 -11.86
N ASP A 159 24.87 6.34 -12.69
CA ASP A 159 25.04 6.57 -14.12
C ASP A 159 25.28 8.06 -14.41
N ARG A 160 26.54 8.38 -14.73
CA ARG A 160 27.00 9.72 -15.11
C ARG A 160 27.30 9.84 -16.61
N SER A 161 27.01 8.79 -17.39
CA SER A 161 27.20 8.81 -18.86
C SER A 161 26.21 9.74 -19.56
N THR A 162 25.12 10.09 -18.88
CA THR A 162 24.10 11.01 -19.37
C THR A 162 23.87 12.18 -18.40
N PRO A 163 23.63 13.40 -18.93
CA PRO A 163 23.22 14.53 -18.10
C PRO A 163 21.97 14.20 -17.28
N SER A 164 21.88 14.79 -16.10
CA SER A 164 20.68 14.66 -15.26
C SER A 164 19.53 15.46 -15.86
N TRP A 165 18.34 14.86 -15.96
CA TRP A 165 17.20 15.52 -16.61
C TRP A 165 16.78 16.82 -15.91
N TRP A 166 17.06 16.92 -14.61
CA TRP A 166 16.78 18.08 -13.76
C TRP A 166 17.86 19.17 -13.80
N GLN A 167 18.75 19.12 -14.79
CA GLN A 167 19.67 20.22 -15.12
C GLN A 167 18.92 21.31 -15.89
N PRO A 168 19.26 22.59 -15.73
CA PRO A 168 18.78 23.64 -16.63
C PRO A 168 19.18 23.36 -18.09
N GLU A 169 18.24 23.52 -19.03
CA GLU A 169 18.48 23.27 -20.46
C GLU A 169 19.56 24.17 -21.07
N ASP A 170 19.79 25.36 -20.50
CA ASP A 170 20.81 26.31 -20.92
C ASP A 170 22.22 25.98 -20.38
N GLN A 171 22.33 25.03 -19.45
CA GLN A 171 23.59 24.60 -18.81
C GLN A 171 24.08 23.23 -19.34
N ASN A 172 23.82 22.93 -20.62
CA ASN A 172 24.15 21.66 -21.28
C ASN A 172 25.65 21.48 -21.61
N ASP A 173 26.55 21.83 -20.70
CA ASP A 173 27.97 21.68 -20.95
C ASP A 173 28.40 20.21 -20.73
N ILE A 174 28.22 19.39 -21.76
CA ILE A 174 28.63 17.98 -21.80
C ILE A 174 30.12 17.82 -21.45
N GLN A 175 30.95 18.86 -21.64
CA GLN A 175 32.36 18.82 -21.26
C GLN A 175 32.53 18.66 -19.74
N GLN A 176 31.67 19.24 -18.89
CA GLN A 176 31.77 19.11 -17.43
C GLN A 176 31.50 17.67 -16.93
N LEU A 177 30.69 16.89 -17.64
CA LEU A 177 30.43 15.47 -17.31
C LEU A 177 31.70 14.60 -17.44
N SER A 178 32.60 14.98 -18.35
CA SER A 178 33.87 14.27 -18.58
C SER A 178 34.99 14.65 -17.60
N PHE A 179 34.81 15.75 -16.85
CA PHE A 179 35.80 16.30 -15.93
C PHE A 179 35.50 16.04 -14.45
N ALA A 180 34.65 15.07 -14.14
CA ALA A 180 34.36 14.65 -12.77
C ALA A 180 35.64 14.09 -12.12
N SER A 181 36.50 15.00 -11.66
CA SER A 181 37.88 14.72 -11.34
C SER A 181 37.95 13.78 -10.15
N HIS A 182 38.97 12.91 -10.13
CA HIS A 182 39.32 12.11 -8.96
C HIS A 182 39.91 13.00 -7.84
N ARG A 183 39.25 14.10 -7.47
CA ARG A 183 39.59 14.88 -6.29
C ARG A 183 39.15 14.07 -5.07
N ALA A 184 40.09 13.28 -4.56
CA ALA A 184 39.94 12.64 -3.27
C ALA A 184 39.91 13.74 -2.20
N VAL A 185 38.90 13.71 -1.35
CA VAL A 185 38.78 14.67 -0.26
C VAL A 185 39.88 14.40 0.76
N PRO A 186 40.56 15.44 1.27
CA PRO A 186 41.53 15.24 2.34
C PRO A 186 40.89 14.51 3.53
N MET A 187 41.62 13.54 4.08
CA MET A 187 41.26 12.90 5.35
C MET A 187 42.14 13.48 6.46
N ALA A 188 41.57 13.64 7.64
CA ALA A 188 42.34 13.90 8.86
C ALA A 188 41.83 13.04 10.03
N TRP A 189 42.61 13.01 11.11
CA TRP A 189 42.38 12.16 12.27
C TRP A 189 42.18 13.02 13.52
N CYS A 190 41.19 12.65 14.33
CA CYS A 190 40.98 13.29 15.61
C CYS A 190 42.12 12.94 16.57
N VAL A 191 42.71 13.94 17.23
CA VAL A 191 43.72 13.69 18.27
C VAL A 191 43.13 13.07 19.55
N MET A 192 41.83 13.26 19.79
CA MET A 192 41.16 12.77 21.00
C MET A 192 40.65 11.33 20.88
N CYS A 193 40.09 10.95 19.72
CA CYS A 193 39.53 9.62 19.51
C CYS A 193 40.27 8.77 18.46
N GLU A 194 41.30 9.32 17.82
CA GLU A 194 42.12 8.65 16.79
C GLU A 194 41.35 8.13 15.57
N LYS A 195 40.06 8.50 15.42
CA LYS A 195 39.25 8.13 14.27
C LYS A 195 39.46 9.13 13.13
N GLY A 196 39.68 8.59 11.93
CA GLY A 196 39.80 9.36 10.69
C GLY A 196 38.44 9.71 10.10
N SER A 197 38.31 10.91 9.52
CA SER A 197 37.14 11.30 8.71
C SER A 197 37.54 12.28 7.61
N LYS A 198 36.69 12.41 6.58
CA LYS A 198 36.88 13.36 5.48
C LYS A 198 36.72 14.81 5.96
N THR A 199 37.45 15.73 5.34
CA THR A 199 37.23 17.17 5.48
C THR A 199 36.00 17.60 4.69
N ILE A 200 34.82 17.47 5.30
CA ILE A 200 33.54 17.72 4.62
C ILE A 200 33.13 19.21 4.59
N PHE A 201 33.67 20.04 5.50
CA PHE A 201 33.26 21.44 5.65
C PHE A 201 34.31 22.41 5.09
N SER A 202 33.84 23.55 4.60
CA SER A 202 34.69 24.61 4.02
C SER A 202 35.57 25.32 5.06
N CYS A 203 35.17 25.32 6.34
CA CYS A 203 35.94 25.91 7.43
C CYS A 203 37.11 25.02 7.93
N GLY A 204 37.29 23.83 7.35
CA GLY A 204 38.35 22.89 7.71
C GLY A 204 37.81 21.56 8.25
N TRP A 205 38.72 20.75 8.78
CA TRP A 205 38.40 19.43 9.30
C TRP A 205 37.76 19.52 10.69
N ILE A 206 36.69 18.76 10.90
CA ILE A 206 35.94 18.68 12.16
C ILE A 206 35.75 17.20 12.50
N CYS A 207 35.88 16.82 13.78
CA CYS A 207 35.65 15.45 14.21
C CYS A 207 34.17 15.06 14.03
N LEU A 208 33.91 14.03 13.22
CA LEU A 208 32.55 13.50 12.96
C LEU A 208 32.21 12.24 13.78
N ASN A 209 33.11 11.81 14.68
CA ASN A 209 32.86 10.67 15.55
C ASN A 209 31.95 11.08 16.71
N GLU A 210 30.69 10.65 16.69
CA GLU A 210 29.67 11.06 17.67
C GLU A 210 29.92 10.64 19.12
N ASP A 211 30.83 9.69 19.34
CA ASP A 211 31.27 9.24 20.67
C ASP A 211 32.49 10.02 21.19
N CYS A 212 32.97 11.02 20.46
CA CYS A 212 34.15 11.80 20.82
C CYS A 212 33.77 13.08 21.58
N ASP A 213 34.55 13.46 22.58
CA ASP A 213 34.36 14.74 23.29
C ASP A 213 34.57 15.96 22.38
N ASP A 214 35.44 15.82 21.37
CA ASP A 214 35.72 16.82 20.33
C ASP A 214 34.73 16.75 19.14
N PHE A 215 33.67 15.94 19.26
CA PHE A 215 32.66 15.79 18.19
C PHE A 215 32.03 17.14 17.84
N PHE A 216 32.08 17.47 16.55
CA PHE A 216 31.45 18.66 15.98
C PHE A 216 31.93 19.98 16.63
N HIS A 217 33.17 20.01 17.14
CA HIS A 217 33.79 21.24 17.62
C HIS A 217 34.18 22.13 16.43
N LEU A 218 33.60 23.33 16.34
CA LEU A 218 33.86 24.26 15.25
C LEU A 218 35.11 25.11 15.54
N PRO A 219 35.88 25.50 14.51
CA PRO A 219 36.96 26.47 14.67
C PRO A 219 36.47 27.78 15.29
N THR A 220 37.33 28.45 16.06
CA THR A 220 36.99 29.72 16.72
C THR A 220 36.52 30.76 15.69
N GLY A 221 35.36 31.37 15.94
CA GLY A 221 34.77 32.39 15.06
C GLY A 221 33.86 31.85 13.96
N VAL A 222 33.67 30.53 13.85
CA VAL A 222 32.74 29.90 12.90
C VAL A 222 31.43 29.55 13.59
N SER A 223 30.30 30.07 13.09
CA SER A 223 28.97 29.68 13.53
C SER A 223 28.48 28.41 12.82
N CYS A 224 27.58 27.66 13.46
CA CYS A 224 26.91 26.51 12.83
C CYS A 224 26.05 26.93 11.63
N ASP A 225 25.53 28.17 11.65
CA ASP A 225 24.65 28.70 10.62
C ASP A 225 25.40 29.03 9.32
N ASP A 226 26.67 29.40 9.43
CA ASP A 226 27.55 29.74 8.32
C ASP A 226 28.25 28.50 7.71
N LEU A 227 28.01 27.33 8.30
CA LEU A 227 28.69 26.10 7.91
C LEU A 227 28.24 25.65 6.51
N THR A 228 29.20 25.49 5.60
CA THR A 228 28.98 25.01 4.23
C THR A 228 29.89 23.82 3.93
N TYR A 229 29.52 22.99 2.95
CA TYR A 229 30.38 21.89 2.52
C TYR A 229 31.54 22.41 1.67
N SER A 230 32.70 21.76 1.76
CA SER A 230 33.87 22.08 0.93
C SER A 230 33.60 21.71 -0.54
N GLU A 231 34.17 22.49 -1.45
CA GLU A 231 34.02 22.23 -2.90
C GLU A 231 34.64 20.88 -3.27
N GLU A 232 35.78 20.52 -2.67
CA GLU A 232 36.42 19.22 -2.84
C GLU A 232 35.48 18.07 -2.47
N TYR A 233 34.69 18.22 -1.40
CA TYR A 233 33.72 17.19 -0.97
C TYR A 233 32.52 17.08 -1.90
N LEU A 234 32.03 18.20 -2.43
CA LEU A 234 30.95 18.19 -3.41
C LEU A 234 31.41 17.68 -4.78
N GLN A 235 32.69 17.87 -5.13
CA GLN A 235 33.28 17.40 -6.39
C GLN A 235 33.81 15.97 -6.34
N GLU A 236 33.98 15.37 -5.15
CA GLU A 236 34.44 13.99 -5.02
C GLU A 236 33.52 13.02 -5.78
N ARG A 237 34.12 12.04 -6.47
CA ARG A 237 33.41 11.01 -7.20
C ARG A 237 34.02 9.64 -6.96
N THR A 238 33.17 8.69 -6.60
CA THR A 238 33.55 7.30 -6.43
C THR A 238 33.22 6.51 -7.70
N ALA A 239 34.05 5.51 -8.03
CA ALA A 239 33.77 4.60 -9.13
C ALA A 239 32.69 3.59 -8.69
N HIS A 240 31.61 3.48 -9.47
CA HIS A 240 30.47 2.62 -9.15
C HIS A 240 30.19 1.65 -10.29
N LEU A 241 29.74 0.45 -9.93
CA LEU A 241 29.16 -0.47 -10.90
C LEU A 241 27.75 0.02 -11.25
N VAL A 242 27.45 0.06 -12.56
CA VAL A 242 26.11 0.41 -13.04
C VAL A 242 25.11 -0.65 -12.53
N PRO A 243 23.93 -0.24 -12.01
CA PRO A 243 22.97 -1.20 -11.47
C PRO A 243 22.46 -2.10 -12.58
N ILE A 244 22.41 -3.41 -12.32
CA ILE A 244 21.83 -4.39 -13.26
C ILE A 244 20.32 -4.16 -13.42
N GLN A 245 19.67 -3.69 -12.34
CA GLN A 245 18.24 -3.45 -12.33
C GLN A 245 17.88 -2.16 -13.09
N PRO A 246 16.85 -2.20 -13.97
CA PRO A 246 16.41 -1.00 -14.67
C PRO A 246 15.73 -0.03 -13.72
N LEU A 247 15.84 1.28 -14.00
CA LEU A 247 15.11 2.32 -13.28
C LEU A 247 13.60 2.14 -13.47
N THR A 248 13.18 1.79 -14.68
CA THR A 248 11.79 1.48 -15.02
C THR A 248 11.52 -0.01 -14.78
N PRO A 249 10.64 -0.38 -13.83
CA PRO A 249 10.24 -1.77 -13.65
C PRO A 249 9.61 -2.35 -14.91
N ARG A 250 9.81 -3.65 -15.12
CA ARG A 250 9.15 -4.36 -16.23
C ARG A 250 7.64 -4.36 -16.02
N LEU A 251 6.90 -4.28 -17.13
CA LEU A 251 5.45 -4.43 -17.11
C LEU A 251 5.07 -5.85 -16.65
N PRO A 252 3.95 -6.00 -15.92
CA PRO A 252 3.36 -7.31 -15.65
C PRO A 252 3.05 -8.04 -16.94
N ASP A 253 3.30 -9.34 -16.95
CA ASP A 253 3.06 -10.20 -18.10
C ASP A 253 2.10 -11.33 -17.70
N ALA A 254 0.86 -11.24 -18.21
CA ALA A 254 -0.17 -12.25 -17.99
C ALA A 254 0.08 -13.56 -18.77
N THR A 255 1.02 -13.55 -19.72
CA THR A 255 1.32 -14.70 -20.58
C THR A 255 2.32 -15.67 -19.97
N VAL A 256 2.91 -15.31 -18.82
CA VAL A 256 3.80 -16.20 -18.06
C VAL A 256 3.08 -17.52 -17.75
N ASP A 257 3.78 -18.63 -18.00
CA ASP A 257 3.24 -19.97 -17.73
C ASP A 257 2.85 -20.12 -16.26
N GLY A 258 1.63 -20.63 -16.04
CA GLY A 258 1.03 -20.76 -14.71
C GLY A 258 0.30 -19.52 -14.19
N PHE A 259 0.44 -18.33 -14.81
CA PHE A 259 -0.24 -17.13 -14.31
C PHE A 259 -1.71 -17.05 -14.75
N LEU A 260 -2.64 -16.96 -13.82
CA LEU A 260 -4.06 -16.74 -14.06
C LEU A 260 -4.42 -15.25 -14.11
N GLY A 261 -3.45 -14.34 -14.00
CA GLY A 261 -3.70 -12.89 -14.08
C GLY A 261 -4.14 -12.29 -12.75
N THR A 262 -4.16 -13.10 -11.69
CA THR A 262 -4.53 -12.72 -10.32
C THR A 262 -3.36 -12.80 -9.34
N GLU A 263 -2.16 -13.19 -9.79
CA GLU A 263 -0.96 -13.33 -8.96
C GLU A 263 -0.56 -11.99 -8.32
N LYS A 264 0.27 -12.05 -7.28
CA LYS A 264 0.80 -10.85 -6.62
C LYS A 264 1.52 -9.92 -7.59
N ALA A 265 2.21 -10.46 -8.59
CA ALA A 265 2.88 -9.71 -9.65
C ALA A 265 1.89 -9.00 -10.58
N MET A 266 0.66 -9.49 -10.67
CA MET A 266 -0.41 -8.91 -11.46
C MET A 266 -1.17 -7.82 -10.69
N ARG A 267 -0.99 -7.69 -9.37
CA ARG A 267 -1.64 -6.61 -8.59
C ARG A 267 -0.88 -5.27 -8.62
N ILE A 268 0.37 -5.25 -9.05
CA ILE A 268 1.25 -4.08 -8.92
C ILE A 268 0.79 -2.90 -9.80
N GLY A 269 1.33 -1.71 -9.52
CA GLY A 269 1.22 -0.58 -10.45
C GLY A 269 2.19 -0.73 -11.62
N ILE A 270 2.03 0.09 -12.65
CA ILE A 270 2.92 0.12 -13.80
C ILE A 270 3.51 1.50 -14.00
N VAL A 271 4.69 1.56 -14.60
CA VAL A 271 5.19 2.77 -15.24
C VAL A 271 4.73 2.71 -16.70
N CYS A 272 3.98 3.71 -17.16
CA CYS A 272 3.50 3.75 -18.53
C CYS A 272 4.68 3.86 -19.50
N PRO A 273 4.81 2.95 -20.50
CA PRO A 273 5.92 2.99 -21.46
C PRO A 273 5.84 4.17 -22.43
N GLN A 274 4.67 4.81 -22.58
CA GLN A 274 4.48 5.94 -23.49
C GLN A 274 4.78 7.30 -22.85
N CYS A 275 4.49 7.46 -21.55
CA CYS A 275 4.57 8.78 -20.91
C CYS A 275 5.39 8.80 -19.62
N GLY A 276 5.84 7.65 -19.08
CA GLY A 276 6.57 7.58 -17.80
C GLY A 276 5.70 7.68 -16.55
N GLY A 277 4.40 7.95 -16.69
CA GLY A 277 3.48 8.10 -15.56
C GLY A 277 3.19 6.79 -14.83
N CYS A 278 3.33 6.79 -13.50
CA CYS A 278 2.98 5.65 -12.65
C CYS A 278 1.45 5.52 -12.56
N SER A 279 0.93 4.31 -12.79
CA SER A 279 -0.50 4.03 -12.83
C SER A 279 -0.85 2.81 -11.99
N ARG A 280 -1.89 2.91 -11.15
CA ARG A 280 -2.36 1.83 -10.29
C ARG A 280 -3.28 0.89 -11.09
N ARG A 281 -3.34 -0.39 -10.70
CA ARG A 281 -4.35 -1.32 -11.22
C ARG A 281 -5.74 -1.03 -10.65
N LYS A 282 -6.43 0.01 -11.13
CA LYS A 282 -7.78 0.38 -10.67
C LYS A 282 -8.87 -0.57 -11.20
N CYS A 283 -8.66 -1.17 -12.36
CA CYS A 283 -9.63 -2.01 -13.05
C CYS A 283 -9.25 -3.49 -12.95
N TRP A 284 -10.23 -4.36 -12.74
CA TRP A 284 -10.01 -5.81 -12.62
C TRP A 284 -9.27 -6.41 -13.82
N LYS A 285 -9.53 -5.91 -15.02
CA LYS A 285 -9.11 -6.56 -16.28
C LYS A 285 -7.86 -5.97 -16.93
N ARG A 286 -7.38 -4.82 -16.45
CA ARG A 286 -6.40 -4.01 -17.16
C ARG A 286 -5.83 -2.90 -16.29
N TRP A 287 -4.69 -2.38 -16.70
CA TRP A 287 -4.20 -1.08 -16.29
C TRP A 287 -4.57 -0.06 -17.35
N ILE A 288 -5.11 1.06 -16.91
CA ILE A 288 -5.33 2.24 -17.76
C ILE A 288 -4.37 3.30 -17.21
N CYS A 289 -3.62 3.95 -18.10
CA CYS A 289 -2.73 5.03 -17.68
C CYS A 289 -3.53 6.09 -16.92
N GLU A 290 -3.02 6.52 -15.77
CA GLU A 290 -3.67 7.56 -14.96
C GLU A 290 -3.36 8.97 -15.44
N ASN A 291 -2.43 9.13 -16.40
CA ASN A 291 -2.22 10.39 -17.09
C ASN A 291 -3.40 10.66 -18.05
N PRO A 292 -4.19 11.75 -17.87
CA PRO A 292 -5.31 12.06 -18.74
C PRO A 292 -4.92 12.28 -20.21
N ASP A 293 -3.67 12.69 -20.46
CA ASP A 293 -3.15 12.95 -21.81
C ASP A 293 -2.56 11.68 -22.48
N CYS A 294 -2.67 10.53 -21.83
CA CYS A 294 -2.14 9.26 -22.31
C CYS A 294 -3.23 8.19 -22.40
N SER A 295 -3.37 7.57 -23.59
CA SER A 295 -4.36 6.53 -23.86
C SER A 295 -3.83 5.10 -23.66
N TYR A 296 -2.62 4.94 -23.10
CA TYR A 296 -2.02 3.62 -22.90
C TYR A 296 -2.89 2.72 -22.00
N VAL A 297 -3.13 1.50 -22.47
CA VAL A 297 -3.83 0.45 -21.74
C VAL A 297 -3.00 -0.83 -21.81
N LEU A 298 -2.71 -1.43 -20.66
CA LEU A 298 -2.13 -2.77 -20.57
C LEU A 298 -3.23 -3.76 -20.22
N ASP A 299 -3.44 -4.75 -21.07
CA ASP A 299 -4.37 -5.84 -20.78
C ASP A 299 -3.85 -6.70 -19.63
N GLY A 300 -4.76 -7.15 -18.78
CA GLY A 300 -4.45 -8.01 -17.64
C GLY A 300 -5.62 -8.91 -17.32
N ARG A 301 -6.41 -9.31 -18.32
CA ARG A 301 -7.63 -10.09 -18.13
C ARG A 301 -7.29 -11.39 -17.39
N PRO A 302 -7.88 -11.63 -16.21
CA PRO A 302 -7.68 -12.89 -15.53
C PRO A 302 -8.19 -14.07 -16.36
N ARG A 303 -7.48 -15.19 -16.30
CA ARG A 303 -7.92 -16.48 -16.84
C ARG A 303 -8.81 -17.17 -15.80
N PRO A 304 -9.75 -18.02 -16.23
CA PRO A 304 -10.56 -18.81 -15.31
C PRO A 304 -9.67 -19.65 -14.37
N TYR A 305 -9.91 -19.51 -13.08
CA TYR A 305 -9.44 -20.39 -12.03
C TYR A 305 -10.20 -21.73 -12.10
N PRO A 306 -9.52 -22.85 -12.36
CA PRO A 306 -10.20 -24.11 -12.61
C PRO A 306 -11.00 -24.59 -11.40
N LEU A 307 -12.26 -24.98 -11.62
CA LEU A 307 -13.14 -25.49 -10.56
C LEU A 307 -12.54 -26.74 -9.87
N SER A 308 -11.80 -27.57 -10.59
CA SER A 308 -11.12 -28.73 -10.00
C SER A 308 -10.08 -28.34 -8.95
N VAL A 309 -9.42 -27.19 -9.12
CA VAL A 309 -8.48 -26.67 -8.13
C VAL A 309 -9.24 -26.19 -6.91
N VAL A 310 -10.33 -25.45 -7.08
CA VAL A 310 -11.20 -24.99 -5.97
C VAL A 310 -11.69 -26.18 -5.13
N ILE A 311 -12.19 -27.23 -5.78
CA ILE A 311 -12.69 -28.44 -5.10
C ILE A 311 -11.56 -29.13 -4.32
N ALA A 312 -10.36 -29.20 -4.88
CA ALA A 312 -9.21 -29.80 -4.20
C ALA A 312 -8.74 -28.96 -3.01
N GLU A 313 -8.74 -27.63 -3.13
CA GLU A 313 -8.43 -26.69 -2.05
C GLU A 313 -9.44 -26.81 -0.91
N GLU A 314 -10.74 -26.80 -1.22
CA GLU A 314 -11.81 -26.98 -0.25
C GLU A 314 -11.70 -28.32 0.48
N ALA A 315 -11.43 -29.42 -0.24
CA ALA A 315 -11.22 -30.74 0.34
C ALA A 315 -10.01 -30.78 1.29
N ALA A 316 -8.94 -30.04 0.97
CA ALA A 316 -7.76 -29.94 1.84
C ALA A 316 -8.01 -29.04 3.07
N GLN A 317 -8.78 -27.94 2.91
CA GLN A 317 -9.11 -27.03 4.01
C GLN A 317 -10.07 -27.65 5.02
N THR A 318 -11.08 -28.37 4.54
CA THR A 318 -12.09 -29.04 5.39
C THR A 318 -11.51 -30.16 6.26
N GLN A 319 -10.33 -30.68 5.92
CA GLN A 319 -9.58 -31.62 6.75
C GLN A 319 -8.83 -30.95 7.92
N LYS A 320 -8.69 -29.62 7.92
CA LYS A 320 -8.02 -28.91 9.02
C LYS A 320 -8.93 -28.83 10.23
N SER A 321 -8.36 -29.02 11.42
CA SER A 321 -9.10 -29.02 12.69
C SER A 321 -9.90 -27.73 12.93
N SER A 322 -9.41 -26.59 12.45
CA SER A 322 -10.11 -25.30 12.55
C SER A 322 -11.44 -25.25 11.80
N PHE A 323 -11.66 -26.13 10.81
CA PHE A 323 -12.92 -26.24 10.06
C PHE A 323 -13.84 -27.35 10.60
N THR A 324 -13.30 -28.29 11.37
CA THR A 324 -14.07 -29.41 11.94
C THR A 324 -14.57 -29.13 13.35
N THR A 325 -13.98 -28.17 14.06
CA THR A 325 -14.39 -27.82 15.42
C THR A 325 -15.62 -26.91 15.38
N LEU A 326 -16.77 -27.48 15.71
CA LEU A 326 -17.97 -26.73 16.02
C LEU A 326 -17.96 -26.39 17.52
N THR A 327 -17.82 -25.11 17.85
CA THR A 327 -17.99 -24.63 19.23
C THR A 327 -19.36 -23.98 19.35
N VAL A 328 -20.30 -24.68 19.98
CA VAL A 328 -21.60 -24.13 20.37
C VAL A 328 -21.58 -23.97 21.88
N ALA A 329 -21.94 -22.79 22.38
CA ALA A 329 -22.01 -22.56 23.82
C ALA A 329 -23.07 -23.47 24.45
N GLU A 330 -22.81 -23.91 25.68
CA GLU A 330 -23.78 -24.67 26.47
C GLU A 330 -25.07 -23.86 26.62
N GLY A 331 -26.22 -24.50 26.40
CA GLY A 331 -27.53 -23.84 26.45
C GLY A 331 -28.02 -23.21 25.14
N ILE A 332 -27.31 -23.34 24.01
CA ILE A 332 -27.83 -22.99 22.67
C ILE A 332 -28.49 -24.22 22.04
N PRO A 333 -29.84 -24.28 21.92
CA PRO A 333 -30.50 -25.38 21.25
C PRO A 333 -30.16 -25.42 19.76
N MET A 334 -29.94 -26.62 19.23
CA MET A 334 -29.67 -26.84 17.81
C MET A 334 -30.65 -27.86 17.23
N ALA A 335 -31.25 -27.53 16.09
CA ALA A 335 -32.09 -28.43 15.31
C ALA A 335 -31.50 -28.61 13.91
N THR A 336 -31.37 -29.87 13.48
CA THR A 336 -30.92 -30.21 12.13
C THR A 336 -32.09 -30.74 11.32
N SER A 337 -32.27 -30.24 10.11
CA SER A 337 -33.29 -30.70 9.17
C SER A 337 -32.77 -30.74 7.74
N ARG A 338 -33.56 -31.28 6.80
CA ARG A 338 -33.24 -31.27 5.37
C ARG A 338 -34.35 -30.63 4.57
N VAL A 339 -33.99 -29.74 3.66
CA VAL A 339 -34.91 -29.11 2.71
C VAL A 339 -34.24 -29.06 1.35
N ASN A 340 -34.89 -29.62 0.32
CA ASN A 340 -34.36 -29.66 -1.05
C ASN A 340 -32.91 -30.15 -1.13
N GLY A 341 -32.57 -31.16 -0.31
CA GLY A 341 -31.24 -31.74 -0.22
C GLY A 341 -30.23 -30.97 0.63
N TYR A 342 -30.47 -29.70 0.98
CA TYR A 342 -29.61 -28.95 1.88
C TYR A 342 -29.74 -29.49 3.30
N THR A 343 -28.61 -29.63 4.00
CA THR A 343 -28.61 -29.80 5.46
C THR A 343 -28.75 -28.42 6.08
N ILE A 344 -29.74 -28.24 6.93
CA ILE A 344 -30.03 -26.98 7.61
C ILE A 344 -29.82 -27.19 9.09
N ASP A 345 -28.86 -26.48 9.66
CA ASP A 345 -28.67 -26.41 11.11
C ASP A 345 -29.19 -25.07 11.60
N GLN A 346 -30.14 -25.10 12.52
CA GLN A 346 -30.71 -23.93 13.15
C GLN A 346 -30.25 -23.88 14.60
N TYR A 347 -29.67 -22.75 14.99
CA TYR A 347 -29.22 -22.45 16.34
C TYR A 347 -30.17 -21.42 16.93
N LEU A 348 -30.87 -21.77 18.00
CA LEU A 348 -31.80 -20.88 18.69
C LEU A 348 -31.01 -20.00 19.66
N LEU A 349 -31.21 -18.68 19.57
CA LEU A 349 -30.50 -17.72 20.40
C LEU A 349 -31.30 -17.48 21.69
N PRO A 350 -30.79 -17.93 22.86
CA PRO A 350 -31.49 -17.76 24.12
C PRO A 350 -31.44 -16.29 24.58
N ASP A 351 -32.47 -15.82 25.28
CA ASP A 351 -32.46 -14.48 25.88
C ASP A 351 -31.39 -14.43 26.98
N PRO A 352 -30.48 -13.43 26.97
CA PRO A 352 -29.46 -13.32 28.01
C PRO A 352 -30.03 -13.04 29.42
N ASN A 353 -31.29 -12.61 29.52
CA ASN A 353 -31.97 -12.29 30.77
C ASN A 353 -33.03 -13.34 31.16
N ASP A 354 -33.38 -14.26 30.27
CA ASP A 354 -34.36 -15.31 30.50
C ASP A 354 -33.91 -16.61 29.80
N ALA A 355 -33.37 -17.54 30.59
CA ALA A 355 -32.81 -18.80 30.10
C ALA A 355 -33.86 -19.74 29.47
N GLY A 356 -35.15 -19.46 29.71
CA GLY A 356 -36.24 -20.15 29.03
C GLY A 356 -36.55 -19.53 27.67
N ALA A 357 -36.46 -18.21 27.52
CA ALA A 357 -36.89 -17.52 26.30
C ALA A 357 -35.88 -17.63 25.13
N VAL A 358 -36.40 -17.62 23.90
CA VAL A 358 -35.62 -17.56 22.66
C VAL A 358 -35.98 -16.28 21.90
N PHE A 359 -35.00 -15.43 21.63
CA PHE A 359 -35.22 -14.13 20.95
C PHE A 359 -34.84 -14.14 19.46
N GLY A 360 -34.35 -15.27 18.93
CA GLY A 360 -34.01 -15.36 17.51
C GLY A 360 -33.33 -16.67 17.14
N SER A 361 -32.83 -16.74 15.91
CA SER A 361 -32.07 -17.90 15.47
C SER A 361 -31.02 -17.56 14.42
N VAL A 362 -29.96 -18.36 14.36
CA VAL A 362 -29.00 -18.40 13.26
C VAL A 362 -29.24 -19.69 12.49
N THR A 363 -29.50 -19.58 11.19
CA THR A 363 -29.74 -20.75 10.34
C THR A 363 -28.61 -20.90 9.33
N VAL A 364 -27.97 -22.07 9.31
CA VAL A 364 -26.86 -22.40 8.42
C VAL A 364 -27.31 -23.43 7.40
N PHE A 365 -27.32 -23.03 6.13
CA PHE A 365 -27.58 -23.93 5.00
C PHE A 365 -26.27 -24.50 4.48
N ARG A 366 -26.16 -25.82 4.46
CA ARG A 366 -25.00 -26.54 3.90
C ARG A 366 -25.42 -27.28 2.63
N SER A 367 -24.80 -26.92 1.51
CA SER A 367 -24.91 -27.68 0.27
C SER A 367 -23.92 -28.85 0.25
N GLY A 368 -24.24 -29.87 -0.54
CA GLY A 368 -23.34 -30.97 -0.84
C GLY A 368 -22.87 -30.93 -2.30
N THR A 369 -21.94 -31.82 -2.64
CA THR A 369 -21.37 -31.95 -3.99
C THR A 369 -22.44 -32.10 -5.07
N LYS A 370 -23.48 -32.92 -4.82
CA LYS A 370 -24.60 -33.11 -5.74
C LYS A 370 -25.34 -31.80 -6.03
N ILE A 371 -25.68 -31.02 -5.00
CA ILE A 371 -26.39 -29.73 -5.12
C ILE A 371 -25.53 -28.71 -5.85
N ASN A 372 -24.23 -28.66 -5.53
CA ASN A 372 -23.30 -27.73 -6.16
C ASN A 372 -23.17 -28.01 -7.67
N ALA A 373 -23.26 -29.28 -8.08
CA ALA A 373 -23.15 -29.75 -9.47
C ALA A 373 -24.47 -29.78 -10.26
N GLU A 374 -25.62 -29.47 -9.64
CA GLU A 374 -26.88 -29.34 -10.36
C GLU A 374 -26.83 -28.21 -11.39
N ALA A 375 -27.66 -28.29 -12.43
CA ALA A 375 -27.74 -27.23 -13.45
C ALA A 375 -28.12 -25.89 -12.81
N GLY A 376 -27.31 -24.85 -13.06
CA GLY A 376 -27.44 -23.55 -12.42
C GLY A 376 -27.02 -23.54 -10.93
N GLY A 377 -26.40 -24.61 -10.45
CA GLY A 377 -25.82 -24.78 -9.13
C GLY A 377 -24.58 -23.90 -8.90
N ALA A 378 -23.94 -24.07 -7.73
CA ALA A 378 -22.78 -23.26 -7.36
C ALA A 378 -21.61 -23.40 -8.34
N ASN A 379 -21.40 -24.59 -8.91
CA ASN A 379 -20.34 -24.85 -9.89
C ASN A 379 -20.56 -24.07 -11.20
N ASP A 380 -21.79 -24.07 -11.70
CA ASP A 380 -22.16 -23.29 -12.90
C ASP A 380 -22.07 -21.79 -12.63
N MET A 381 -22.55 -21.34 -11.47
CA MET A 381 -22.46 -19.95 -11.05
C MET A 381 -21.02 -19.46 -10.91
N TRP A 382 -20.12 -20.32 -10.41
CA TRP A 382 -18.68 -20.04 -10.36
C TRP A 382 -18.13 -19.77 -11.76
N ASN A 383 -18.31 -20.72 -12.69
CA ASN A 383 -17.82 -20.57 -14.07
C ASN A 383 -18.40 -19.33 -14.76
N GLN A 384 -19.72 -19.11 -14.64
CA GLN A 384 -20.38 -17.92 -15.16
C GLN A 384 -19.80 -16.64 -14.56
N MET A 385 -19.58 -16.58 -13.24
CA MET A 385 -19.01 -15.40 -12.60
C MET A 385 -17.63 -15.07 -13.18
N GLN A 386 -16.78 -16.08 -13.40
CA GLN A 386 -15.46 -15.86 -13.98
C GLN A 386 -15.54 -15.25 -15.39
N GLU A 387 -16.40 -15.78 -16.25
CA GLU A 387 -16.64 -15.25 -17.59
C GLU A 387 -17.21 -13.82 -17.56
N GLU A 388 -18.15 -13.55 -16.67
CA GLU A 388 -18.79 -12.23 -16.57
C GLU A 388 -17.81 -11.18 -16.03
N THR A 389 -16.92 -11.52 -15.10
CA THR A 389 -15.94 -10.57 -14.52
C THR A 389 -14.98 -9.99 -15.55
N ILE A 390 -14.73 -10.69 -16.66
CA ILE A 390 -13.90 -10.20 -17.76
C ILE A 390 -14.71 -9.45 -18.86
N LYS A 391 -16.04 -9.45 -18.77
CA LYS A 391 -16.96 -8.61 -19.56
C LYS A 391 -17.24 -7.32 -18.76
N ASP A 392 -18.50 -6.90 -18.60
CA ASP A 392 -18.85 -5.58 -18.04
C ASP A 392 -19.29 -5.61 -16.57
N PHE A 393 -18.78 -6.59 -15.82
CA PHE A 393 -19.11 -6.76 -14.39
C PHE A 393 -18.87 -5.49 -13.56
N GLY A 394 -17.76 -4.78 -13.81
CA GLY A 394 -17.49 -3.48 -13.16
C GLY A 394 -16.63 -3.54 -11.90
N LEU A 395 -15.93 -4.65 -11.65
CA LEU A 395 -14.99 -4.76 -10.53
C LEU A 395 -13.87 -3.70 -10.59
N ARG A 396 -13.82 -2.82 -9.58
CA ARG A 396 -12.84 -1.74 -9.46
C ARG A 396 -12.35 -1.56 -8.03
N ARG A 397 -11.12 -1.12 -7.86
CA ARG A 397 -10.62 -0.63 -6.56
C ARG A 397 -11.18 0.77 -6.32
N GLN A 398 -11.61 1.05 -5.10
CA GLN A 398 -12.22 2.33 -4.72
C GLN A 398 -11.30 3.13 -3.80
N PRO A 399 -11.34 4.47 -3.82
CA PRO A 399 -10.59 5.28 -2.87
C PRO A 399 -11.15 5.12 -1.46
N VAL A 400 -10.30 4.76 -0.50
CA VAL A 400 -10.64 4.62 0.93
C VAL A 400 -10.14 5.81 1.76
N VAL A 401 -9.09 6.49 1.31
CA VAL A 401 -8.49 7.62 2.02
C VAL A 401 -8.19 8.72 1.01
N HIS A 402 -8.50 9.98 1.36
CA HIS A 402 -8.19 11.19 0.59
C HIS A 402 -8.55 11.10 -0.91
N PRO A 403 -9.82 10.80 -1.27
CA PRO A 403 -10.24 10.65 -2.67
C PRO A 403 -9.87 11.88 -3.50
N GLY A 404 -9.28 11.66 -4.68
CA GLY A 404 -8.88 12.72 -5.61
C GLY A 404 -7.63 13.53 -5.23
N LEU A 405 -7.01 13.27 -4.06
CA LEU A 405 -5.83 13.99 -3.61
C LEU A 405 -4.53 13.21 -3.91
N PRO A 406 -3.34 13.86 -3.88
CA PRO A 406 -2.05 13.19 -4.11
C PRO A 406 -1.74 12.04 -3.15
N ARG A 407 -2.41 12.00 -1.99
CA ARG A 407 -2.31 10.96 -0.97
C ARG A 407 -3.48 9.96 -1.00
N GLU A 408 -4.27 9.96 -2.06
CA GLU A 408 -5.35 8.99 -2.23
C GLU A 408 -4.82 7.57 -2.08
N LYS A 409 -5.49 6.76 -1.24
CA LYS A 409 -5.24 5.32 -1.13
C LYS A 409 -6.48 4.57 -1.57
N LEU A 410 -6.30 3.58 -2.43
CA LEU A 410 -7.34 2.67 -2.89
C LEU A 410 -7.44 1.44 -1.97
N THR A 411 -8.62 0.82 -1.95
CA THR A 411 -8.86 -0.53 -1.39
C THR A 411 -7.87 -1.53 -1.97
N ARG A 412 -7.63 -2.64 -1.27
CA ARG A 412 -6.86 -3.76 -1.86
C ARG A 412 -7.71 -4.57 -2.83
N ASN A 413 -8.91 -4.93 -2.40
CA ASN A 413 -9.89 -5.66 -3.19
C ASN A 413 -10.50 -4.78 -4.29
N PHE A 414 -10.97 -5.46 -5.34
CA PHE A 414 -11.88 -4.92 -6.33
C PHE A 414 -13.30 -5.19 -5.87
N LEU A 415 -14.23 -4.30 -6.20
CA LEU A 415 -15.60 -4.42 -5.75
C LEU A 415 -16.59 -3.90 -6.78
N GLN A 416 -17.83 -4.41 -6.70
CA GLN A 416 -19.01 -3.93 -7.41
C GLN A 416 -20.22 -4.23 -6.53
N ASN A 417 -21.02 -3.21 -6.22
CA ASN A 417 -22.28 -3.39 -5.51
C ASN A 417 -23.46 -3.48 -6.48
N TRP A 418 -24.44 -4.31 -6.15
CA TRP A 418 -25.67 -4.50 -6.92
C TRP A 418 -26.89 -4.23 -6.03
N GLY A 419 -27.89 -3.52 -6.54
CA GLY A 419 -29.12 -3.20 -5.80
C GLY A 419 -28.99 -1.92 -4.97
N ALA A 420 -29.52 -1.94 -3.75
CA ALA A 420 -29.50 -0.82 -2.83
C ALA A 420 -28.06 -0.39 -2.50
N PRO A 421 -27.80 0.91 -2.24
CA PRO A 421 -26.47 1.37 -1.88
C PRO A 421 -25.97 0.71 -0.59
N TYR A 422 -24.86 -0.02 -0.68
CA TYR A 422 -24.25 -0.67 0.47
C TYR A 422 -23.45 0.32 1.33
N LYS A 423 -23.75 0.39 2.63
CA LYS A 423 -23.02 1.24 3.59
C LYS A 423 -21.73 0.54 4.06
N PHE A 424 -20.73 0.49 3.19
CA PHE A 424 -19.37 0.07 3.55
C PHE A 424 -18.52 1.26 4.01
N ALA A 425 -17.34 1.01 4.58
CA ALA A 425 -16.36 2.06 4.93
C ALA A 425 -15.95 2.94 3.74
N VAL A 426 -16.28 2.52 2.51
CA VAL A 426 -16.09 3.26 1.26
C VAL A 426 -17.41 3.30 0.51
N ALA A 427 -17.81 4.49 0.04
CA ALA A 427 -18.96 4.62 -0.85
C ALA A 427 -18.69 3.89 -2.17
N VAL A 428 -19.51 2.89 -2.48
CA VAL A 428 -19.42 2.12 -3.72
C VAL A 428 -20.56 2.53 -4.64
N ALA A 429 -20.26 2.89 -5.89
CA ALA A 429 -21.29 3.06 -6.90
C ALA A 429 -22.04 1.73 -7.10
N SER A 430 -23.34 1.73 -6.82
CA SER A 430 -24.20 0.56 -6.97
C SER A 430 -24.80 0.51 -8.38
N LYS A 431 -24.76 -0.66 -9.01
CA LYS A 431 -25.51 -0.95 -10.24
C LYS A 431 -26.87 -1.53 -9.88
N SER A 432 -27.87 -1.31 -10.72
CA SER A 432 -29.18 -1.92 -10.48
C SER A 432 -29.13 -3.44 -10.67
N PHE A 433 -30.02 -4.19 -10.03
CA PHE A 433 -30.17 -5.61 -10.33
C PHE A 433 -30.61 -5.87 -11.77
N ARG A 434 -31.18 -4.89 -12.48
CA ARG A 434 -31.49 -5.03 -13.92
C ARG A 434 -30.24 -5.15 -14.78
N GLU A 435 -29.11 -4.64 -14.30
CA GLU A 435 -27.81 -4.70 -14.96
C GLU A 435 -26.96 -5.87 -14.43
N ALA A 436 -27.42 -6.58 -13.41
CA ALA A 436 -26.65 -7.66 -12.79
C ALA A 436 -26.60 -8.90 -13.69
N PRO A 437 -25.44 -9.56 -13.79
CA PRO A 437 -25.32 -10.78 -14.58
C PRO A 437 -26.16 -11.92 -13.99
N PRO A 438 -26.52 -12.94 -14.79
CA PRO A 438 -27.36 -14.05 -14.34
C PRO A 438 -26.86 -14.74 -13.07
N CYS A 439 -25.53 -14.91 -12.91
CA CYS A 439 -24.96 -15.51 -11.71
C CYS A 439 -25.26 -14.71 -10.42
N ILE A 440 -25.30 -13.37 -10.50
CA ILE A 440 -25.63 -12.51 -9.36
C ILE A 440 -27.13 -12.58 -9.04
N ILE A 441 -27.99 -12.59 -10.06
CA ILE A 441 -29.43 -12.77 -9.85
C ILE A 441 -29.77 -14.15 -9.28
N SER A 442 -29.10 -15.19 -9.77
CA SER A 442 -29.24 -16.55 -9.24
C SER A 442 -28.79 -16.63 -7.77
N ALA A 443 -27.67 -15.98 -7.41
CA ALA A 443 -27.24 -15.87 -6.02
C ALA A 443 -28.30 -15.17 -5.16
N LEU A 444 -28.81 -14.02 -5.62
CA LEU A 444 -29.85 -13.25 -4.91
C LEU A 444 -31.09 -14.10 -4.63
N LYS A 445 -31.62 -14.78 -5.65
CA LYS A 445 -32.82 -15.62 -5.53
C LYS A 445 -32.60 -16.80 -4.59
N ARG A 446 -31.41 -17.41 -4.61
CA ARG A 446 -31.05 -18.49 -3.67
C ARG A 446 -31.00 -17.98 -2.23
N MET A 447 -30.42 -16.80 -1.99
CA MET A 447 -30.40 -16.20 -0.66
C MET A 447 -31.80 -15.81 -0.19
N GLN A 448 -32.63 -15.21 -1.04
CA GLN A 448 -34.03 -14.88 -0.71
C GLN A 448 -34.81 -16.15 -0.36
N TRP A 449 -34.69 -17.21 -1.16
CA TRP A 449 -35.29 -18.51 -0.83
C TRP A 449 -34.82 -19.03 0.53
N ALA A 450 -33.50 -19.06 0.79
CA ALA A 450 -32.94 -19.53 2.05
C ALA A 450 -33.43 -18.67 3.24
N GLY A 451 -33.50 -17.35 3.07
CA GLY A 451 -34.02 -16.41 4.08
C GLY A 451 -35.48 -16.69 4.43
N ARG A 452 -36.34 -16.92 3.43
CA ARG A 452 -37.75 -17.29 3.66
C ARG A 452 -37.88 -18.62 4.41
N ILE A 453 -37.08 -19.63 4.04
CA ILE A 453 -37.08 -20.93 4.74
C ILE A 453 -36.57 -20.77 6.17
N ALA A 454 -35.53 -19.96 6.40
CA ALA A 454 -35.01 -19.69 7.74
C ALA A 454 -36.10 -19.06 8.63
N VAL A 455 -36.72 -17.97 8.17
CA VAL A 455 -37.80 -17.29 8.92
C VAL A 455 -38.99 -18.21 9.17
N ALA A 456 -39.43 -18.96 8.16
CA ALA A 456 -40.53 -19.91 8.32
C ALA A 456 -40.23 -20.97 9.39
N LYS A 457 -39.01 -21.55 9.38
CA LYS A 457 -38.59 -22.52 10.39
C LYS A 457 -38.51 -21.91 11.78
N THR A 458 -37.95 -20.71 11.91
CA THR A 458 -37.90 -19.99 13.18
C THR A 458 -39.31 -19.77 13.73
N ASN A 459 -40.26 -19.36 12.88
CA ASN A 459 -41.66 -19.18 13.27
C ASN A 459 -42.35 -20.51 13.62
N GLU A 460 -42.09 -21.59 12.89
CA GLU A 460 -42.58 -22.94 13.22
C GLU A 460 -42.09 -23.38 14.61
N THR A 461 -40.80 -23.19 14.90
CA THR A 461 -40.22 -23.48 16.21
C THR A 461 -40.88 -22.64 17.29
N PHE A 462 -41.07 -21.34 17.09
CA PHE A 462 -41.78 -20.52 18.08
C PHE A 462 -43.22 -20.99 18.29
N LYS A 463 -43.94 -21.34 17.21
CA LYS A 463 -45.34 -21.79 17.27
C LYS A 463 -45.47 -23.14 17.99
N SER A 464 -44.55 -24.09 17.77
CA SER A 464 -44.58 -25.39 18.47
C SER A 464 -44.37 -25.22 19.98
N HIS A 465 -43.46 -24.32 20.39
CA HIS A 465 -43.22 -24.03 21.81
C HIS A 465 -44.41 -23.32 22.49
N THR A 466 -45.21 -22.55 21.75
CA THR A 466 -46.45 -21.96 22.28
C THR A 466 -47.62 -22.93 22.37
N GLN A 467 -47.64 -24.02 21.59
CA GLN A 467 -48.74 -24.99 21.54
C GLN A 467 -48.58 -26.13 22.55
N ASP A 468 -47.34 -26.49 22.91
CA ASP A 468 -47.02 -27.49 23.94
C ASP A 468 -46.94 -26.89 25.36
N ALA A 469 -47.41 -25.66 25.56
CA ALA A 469 -47.53 -25.02 26.87
C ALA A 469 -48.70 -25.61 27.69
N ASP A 470 -48.60 -26.89 28.04
CA ASP A 470 -49.08 -27.37 29.34
C ASP A 470 -48.14 -26.82 30.43
N GLU A 471 -48.69 -26.55 31.61
CA GLU A 471 -48.05 -25.88 32.76
C GLU A 471 -46.62 -26.42 33.07
N GLY A 472 -45.58 -25.86 32.46
CA GLY A 472 -44.18 -26.23 32.75
C GLY A 472 -43.11 -26.01 31.68
N SER A 473 -43.44 -25.49 30.50
CA SER A 473 -42.45 -25.12 29.47
C SER A 473 -42.04 -23.65 29.59
N ASP A 474 -40.80 -23.38 30.00
CA ASP A 474 -40.26 -22.03 30.32
C ASP A 474 -39.95 -21.14 29.10
N VAL A 475 -40.26 -21.56 27.86
CA VAL A 475 -39.90 -20.78 26.65
C VAL A 475 -40.97 -19.78 26.25
N VAL A 476 -40.81 -18.51 26.64
CA VAL A 476 -41.67 -17.41 26.17
C VAL A 476 -41.14 -16.85 24.84
N PRO A 477 -41.92 -16.84 23.75
CA PRO A 477 -41.51 -16.20 22.50
C PRO A 477 -41.54 -14.68 22.64
N VAL A 478 -40.46 -14.02 22.22
CA VAL A 478 -40.42 -12.55 22.10
C VAL A 478 -41.09 -12.14 20.78
N ASP A 479 -41.96 -11.13 20.81
CA ASP A 479 -42.56 -10.54 19.59
C ASP A 479 -41.47 -9.89 18.74
N LEU A 480 -41.12 -10.54 17.62
CA LEU A 480 -40.07 -10.08 16.69
C LEU A 480 -40.55 -8.97 15.74
N GLY A 481 -41.79 -8.50 15.86
CA GLY A 481 -42.33 -7.34 15.13
C GLY A 481 -42.65 -7.57 13.64
N SER A 482 -42.16 -8.66 13.01
CA SER A 482 -42.60 -9.09 11.68
C SER A 482 -42.40 -10.59 11.47
N GLU A 483 -43.49 -11.31 11.15
CA GLU A 483 -43.43 -12.72 10.71
C GLU A 483 -42.97 -12.86 9.25
N GLU A 484 -42.90 -11.76 8.50
CA GLU A 484 -42.58 -11.80 7.07
C GLU A 484 -41.07 -11.65 6.81
N PRO A 485 -40.49 -12.53 5.96
CA PRO A 485 -39.10 -12.41 5.58
C PRO A 485 -38.88 -11.13 4.75
N THR A 486 -37.90 -10.33 5.15
CA THR A 486 -37.42 -9.21 4.33
C THR A 486 -36.47 -9.74 3.28
N ASP A 487 -36.80 -9.52 2.00
CA ASP A 487 -35.93 -9.93 0.90
C ASP A 487 -34.63 -9.10 0.89
N PHE A 488 -33.51 -9.77 0.64
CA PHE A 488 -32.24 -9.10 0.37
C PHE A 488 -32.40 -8.14 -0.81
N ASN A 489 -31.96 -6.89 -0.63
CA ASN A 489 -32.05 -5.83 -1.61
C ASN A 489 -30.68 -5.35 -2.11
N GLU A 490 -29.59 -5.99 -1.67
CA GLU A 490 -28.21 -5.66 -2.03
C GLU A 490 -27.32 -6.90 -2.14
N LEU A 491 -26.31 -6.82 -3.00
CA LEU A 491 -25.27 -7.84 -3.16
C LEU A 491 -23.92 -7.18 -3.49
N LEU A 492 -22.94 -7.38 -2.62
CA LEU A 492 -21.57 -6.93 -2.84
C LEU A 492 -20.72 -8.04 -3.45
N SER A 493 -20.21 -7.81 -4.66
CA SER A 493 -19.23 -8.68 -5.29
C SER A 493 -17.82 -8.19 -5.00
N LEU A 494 -16.92 -9.10 -4.62
CA LEU A 494 -15.53 -8.81 -4.28
C LEU A 494 -14.58 -9.65 -5.14
N GLY A 495 -13.57 -9.00 -5.70
CA GLY A 495 -12.48 -9.65 -6.42
C GLY A 495 -11.16 -9.46 -5.66
N TYR A 496 -10.43 -10.55 -5.46
CA TYR A 496 -9.13 -10.55 -4.78
C TYR A 496 -8.03 -11.02 -5.73
N MET A 497 -6.86 -10.42 -5.58
CA MET A 497 -5.63 -10.97 -6.13
C MET A 497 -4.96 -11.83 -5.05
N GLU A 498 -4.02 -12.67 -5.48
CA GLU A 498 -3.24 -13.55 -4.61
C GLU A 498 -2.63 -12.79 -3.42
N GLY A 499 -2.91 -13.31 -2.22
CA GLY A 499 -2.41 -12.75 -0.96
C GLY A 499 -3.14 -11.50 -0.47
N ASP A 500 -4.19 -11.03 -1.16
CA ASP A 500 -5.06 -10.00 -0.61
C ASP A 500 -5.89 -10.54 0.55
N ARG A 501 -6.19 -9.65 1.51
CA ARG A 501 -7.01 -9.93 2.69
C ARG A 501 -7.81 -8.68 3.05
N ILE A 502 -9.04 -8.84 3.54
CA ILE A 502 -9.74 -7.75 4.22
C ILE A 502 -9.07 -7.56 5.58
N SER A 503 -8.55 -6.36 5.86
CA SER A 503 -8.13 -6.00 7.20
C SER A 503 -9.35 -5.53 8.01
N VAL A 504 -9.73 -6.28 9.04
CA VAL A 504 -10.89 -6.01 9.92
C VAL A 504 -10.74 -4.70 10.72
N ARG A 505 -9.54 -4.10 10.78
CA ARG A 505 -9.22 -2.95 11.64
C ARG A 505 -9.92 -1.61 11.30
N TYR A 506 -10.72 -1.53 10.23
CA TYR A 506 -11.37 -0.28 9.80
C TYR A 506 -12.91 -0.35 9.71
N SER A 507 -13.55 -1.38 10.28
CA SER A 507 -15.02 -1.48 10.29
C SER A 507 -15.56 -1.22 11.71
N PRO A 508 -16.00 -0.01 12.05
CA PRO A 508 -16.84 0.19 13.23
C PRO A 508 -18.21 -0.42 12.93
N SER A 509 -18.59 -1.44 13.71
CA SER A 509 -19.96 -1.96 13.84
C SER A 509 -20.72 -2.23 12.54
N ALA A 510 -20.50 -3.42 11.97
CA ALA A 510 -21.51 -4.07 11.14
C ALA A 510 -21.37 -5.57 11.34
N THR A 511 -22.44 -6.22 11.79
CA THR A 511 -22.61 -7.68 11.75
C THR A 511 -22.50 -8.09 10.28
N GLN A 512 -21.30 -8.48 9.87
CA GLN A 512 -21.01 -8.92 8.52
C GLN A 512 -21.55 -10.35 8.38
N ALA A 513 -22.67 -10.51 7.66
CA ALA A 513 -22.99 -11.78 7.02
C ALA A 513 -21.95 -12.02 5.92
N PHE A 514 -20.77 -12.50 6.33
CA PHE A 514 -19.76 -12.98 5.41
C PHE A 514 -20.27 -14.28 4.77
N LEU A 515 -20.70 -14.22 3.51
CA LEU A 515 -20.43 -15.32 2.60
C LEU A 515 -18.95 -15.24 2.22
N ALA A 516 -18.10 -15.58 3.18
CA ALA A 516 -16.82 -16.15 2.84
C ALA A 516 -17.12 -17.56 2.34
N ASN A 517 -17.34 -17.72 1.04
CA ASN A 517 -16.82 -18.94 0.42
C ASN A 517 -15.31 -18.83 0.61
N SER A 518 -14.83 -19.56 1.60
CA SER A 518 -13.42 -19.77 1.86
C SER A 518 -12.73 -20.18 0.56
N LEU A 519 -11.81 -19.33 0.10
CA LEU A 519 -10.67 -19.74 -0.71
C LEU A 519 -9.71 -20.58 0.16
#